data_AF-A0A3N5IDH9-F1
#
_entry.id   AF-A0A3N5IDH9-F1
#
_cell.length_a   1.000
_cell.length_b   1.000
_cell.length_c   1.000
_cell.angle_alpha   90.00
_cell.angle_beta   90.00
_cell.angle_gamma   90.00
#
_symmetry.space_group_name_H-M   'P 1'
#
loop_
_entity.id
_entity.type
_entity.pdbx_description
1 polymer ?
#
loop_
_entity_poly.entity_id
_entity_poly.type
_entity_poly.pdbx_seq_one_letter_code
_entity_poly.pdbx_strand_id
1 'polypeptide(L)'
;MSSGVVQEKVTSALIGALNGAKKKGQLKTEAWPQVSLDTPKRPEWGDLASTVAMSLAASEQRAPHDIAQIIIDNLSQRDQLFDRVEIVRPGFLNLTVKPAIWQEVLREIEREGSAYGQAEIGQRRRVLVEYVSANPTGPLHVGHGRGAAVGEAVANMLKAVGYDVVREYYINDAGRQMKLLGASVYARYEALSNRSVEFPAEGYHGAYISAVAERMQQQLGP
;
A
#
# COMPACT_ATOMS: atom_id res chain seq x y z
N MET A 1 10.82 -3.10 5.40
CA MET A 1 9.89 -4.20 5.08
C MET A 1 10.52 -5.44 5.66
N SER A 2 9.84 -6.20 6.52
CA SER A 2 10.30 -7.58 6.73
C SER A 2 10.14 -8.24 5.37
N SER A 3 11.27 -8.61 4.77
CA SER A 3 11.24 -9.38 3.54
C SER A 3 10.63 -10.73 3.93
N GLY A 4 9.75 -11.33 3.11
CA GLY A 4 9.17 -12.63 3.49
C GLY A 4 10.28 -13.67 3.72
N VAL A 5 10.01 -14.71 4.52
CA VAL A 5 11.01 -15.74 4.90
C VAL A 5 11.86 -16.25 3.73
N VAL A 6 11.24 -16.44 2.56
CA VAL A 6 11.96 -16.86 1.33
C VAL A 6 12.98 -15.81 0.89
N GLN A 7 12.57 -14.55 0.78
CA GLN A 7 13.45 -13.45 0.37
C GLN A 7 14.59 -13.23 1.39
N GLU A 8 14.32 -13.35 2.69
CA GLU A 8 15.36 -13.26 3.73
C GLU A 8 16.39 -14.36 3.57
N LYS A 9 15.96 -15.63 3.47
CA LYS A 9 16.87 -16.78 3.28
C LYS A 9 17.73 -16.64 2.03
N VAL A 10 17.12 -16.29 0.90
CA VAL A 10 17.84 -16.11 -0.37
C VAL A 10 18.82 -14.94 -0.27
N THR A 11 18.41 -13.81 0.31
CA THR A 11 19.29 -12.65 0.51
C THR A 11 20.47 -13.00 1.40
N SER A 12 20.23 -13.68 2.53
CA SER A 12 21.28 -14.14 3.44
C SER A 12 22.24 -15.11 2.76
N ALA A 13 21.75 -16.02 1.93
CA ALA A 13 22.59 -16.96 1.18
C ALA A 13 23.49 -16.24 0.16
N LEU A 14 22.94 -15.27 -0.58
CA LEU A 14 23.72 -14.46 -1.52
C LEU A 14 24.77 -13.60 -0.81
N ILE A 15 24.43 -12.96 0.30
CA ILE A 15 25.39 -12.20 1.13
C ILE A 15 26.47 -13.14 1.69
N GLY A 16 26.09 -14.33 2.13
CA GLY A 16 27.03 -15.36 2.58
C GLY A 16 28.02 -15.76 1.48
N ALA A 17 27.53 -15.95 0.25
CA ALA A 17 28.36 -16.27 -0.90
C ALA A 17 29.34 -15.14 -1.26
N LEU A 18 28.87 -13.87 -1.26
CA LEU A 18 29.73 -12.70 -1.47
C LEU A 18 30.84 -12.60 -0.43
N ASN A 19 30.49 -12.77 0.85
CA ASN A 19 31.47 -12.77 1.94
C ASN A 19 32.48 -13.93 1.83
N GLY A 20 32.02 -15.12 1.42
CA GLY A 20 32.88 -16.27 1.16
C GLY A 20 33.86 -16.01 0.02
N ALA A 21 33.38 -15.45 -1.09
CA ALA A 21 34.20 -15.07 -2.23
C ALA A 21 35.25 -13.99 -1.86
N LYS A 22 34.88 -12.99 -1.04
CA LYS A 22 35.83 -11.99 -0.52
C LYS A 22 36.92 -12.63 0.35
N LYS A 23 36.55 -13.52 1.28
CA LYS A 23 37.52 -14.25 2.12
C LYS A 23 38.52 -15.08 1.32
N LYS A 24 38.10 -15.63 0.17
CA LYS A 24 38.95 -16.37 -0.76
C LYS A 24 39.77 -15.48 -1.71
N GLY A 25 39.63 -14.16 -1.63
CA GLY A 25 40.29 -13.21 -2.53
C GLY A 25 39.73 -13.21 -3.97
N GLN A 26 38.56 -13.82 -4.19
CA GLN A 26 37.93 -13.91 -5.50
C GLN A 26 37.19 -12.61 -5.85
N LEU A 27 36.65 -11.91 -4.87
CA LEU A 27 36.07 -10.56 -4.99
C LEU A 27 36.86 -9.59 -4.10
N LYS A 28 37.06 -8.37 -4.58
CA LYS A 28 37.92 -7.34 -3.94
C LYS A 28 37.15 -6.16 -3.37
N THR A 29 35.86 -6.03 -3.70
CA THR A 29 35.03 -4.90 -3.29
C THR A 29 34.96 -4.77 -1.78
N GLU A 30 35.10 -3.53 -1.29
CA GLU A 30 35.07 -3.25 0.14
C GLU A 30 33.67 -3.28 0.75
N ALA A 31 32.70 -2.70 0.04
CA ALA A 31 31.31 -2.60 0.47
C ALA A 31 30.37 -3.26 -0.55
N TRP A 32 29.49 -4.14 -0.06
CA TRP A 32 28.50 -4.77 -0.94
C TRP A 32 27.41 -3.78 -1.35
N PRO A 33 26.96 -3.81 -2.62
CA PRO A 33 25.72 -3.14 -2.97
C PRO A 33 24.56 -3.79 -2.23
N GLN A 34 23.44 -3.07 -2.13
CA GLN A 34 22.21 -3.66 -1.60
C GLN A 34 21.80 -4.84 -2.49
N VAL A 35 21.67 -6.02 -1.90
CA VAL A 35 21.16 -7.21 -2.60
C VAL A 35 19.65 -7.07 -2.71
N SER A 36 19.16 -6.80 -3.92
CA SER A 36 17.74 -6.82 -4.24
C SER A 36 17.35 -8.15 -4.87
N LEU A 37 16.12 -8.57 -4.58
CA LEU A 37 15.45 -9.71 -5.19
C LEU A 37 14.17 -9.21 -5.84
N ASP A 38 14.03 -9.49 -7.13
CA ASP A 38 12.87 -9.08 -7.93
C ASP A 38 12.07 -10.32 -8.33
N THR A 39 10.76 -10.16 -8.52
CA THR A 39 9.93 -11.18 -9.16
C THR A 39 10.24 -11.21 -10.66
N PRO A 40 10.64 -12.34 -11.24
CA PRO A 40 10.92 -12.44 -12.68
C PRO A 40 9.69 -12.10 -13.52
N LYS A 41 9.91 -11.51 -14.71
CA LYS A 41 8.81 -11.17 -15.65
C LYS A 41 8.13 -12.40 -16.25
N ARG A 42 8.81 -13.54 -16.23
CA ARG A 42 8.41 -14.79 -16.87
C ARG A 42 8.58 -15.92 -15.84
N PRO A 43 7.52 -16.69 -15.50
CA PRO A 43 7.60 -17.75 -14.49
C PRO A 43 8.68 -18.80 -14.76
N GLU A 44 9.00 -19.07 -16.03
CA GLU A 44 10.04 -20.01 -16.44
C GLU A 44 11.45 -19.56 -16.04
N TRP A 45 11.65 -18.30 -15.68
CA TRP A 45 12.92 -17.76 -15.16
C TRP A 45 13.12 -18.04 -13.67
N GLY A 46 12.19 -18.73 -13.02
CA GLY A 46 12.23 -19.06 -11.60
C GLY A 46 11.37 -18.11 -10.78
N ASP A 47 11.58 -18.18 -9.46
CA ASP A 47 10.75 -17.47 -8.50
C ASP A 47 11.29 -16.09 -8.15
N LEU A 48 12.62 -15.95 -8.17
CA LEU A 48 13.34 -14.74 -7.79
C LEU A 48 14.47 -14.47 -8.77
N ALA A 49 14.75 -13.19 -9.03
CA ALA A 49 15.89 -12.75 -9.82
C ALA A 49 16.77 -11.80 -8.99
N SER A 50 18.09 -11.86 -9.19
CA SER A 50 19.03 -10.88 -8.64
C SER A 50 19.97 -10.34 -9.70
N THR A 51 20.24 -9.03 -9.62
CA THR A 51 21.16 -8.29 -10.48
C THR A 51 22.48 -7.95 -9.78
N VAL A 52 22.71 -8.49 -8.57
CA VAL A 52 23.87 -8.14 -7.73
C VAL A 52 25.22 -8.29 -8.44
N ALA A 53 25.36 -9.29 -9.31
CA ALA A 53 26.58 -9.50 -10.09
C ALA A 53 26.85 -8.36 -11.09
N MET A 54 25.78 -7.78 -11.66
CA MET A 54 25.87 -6.63 -12.56
C MET A 54 26.25 -5.36 -11.79
N SER A 55 25.68 -5.17 -10.61
CA SER A 55 26.02 -4.02 -9.74
C SER A 55 27.48 -4.03 -9.29
N LEU A 56 28.11 -5.20 -9.20
CA LEU A 56 29.52 -5.38 -8.81
C LEU A 56 30.52 -5.28 -9.98
N ALA A 57 30.05 -5.28 -11.22
CA ALA A 57 30.93 -5.37 -12.40
C ALA A 57 31.95 -4.22 -12.47
N ALA A 58 31.51 -3.00 -12.17
CA ALA A 58 32.38 -1.82 -12.19
C ALA A 58 33.43 -1.84 -11.06
N SER A 59 33.03 -2.21 -9.83
CA SER A 59 33.95 -2.22 -8.68
C SER A 59 34.94 -3.37 -8.73
N GLU A 60 34.55 -4.51 -9.29
CA GLU A 60 35.44 -5.67 -9.49
C GLU A 60 36.26 -5.59 -10.78
N GLN A 61 35.91 -4.68 -11.70
CA GLN A 61 36.48 -4.61 -13.06
C GLN A 61 36.42 -5.97 -13.78
N ARG A 62 35.28 -6.67 -13.65
CA ARG A 62 35.05 -8.00 -14.20
C ARG A 62 33.70 -8.08 -14.90
N ALA A 63 33.58 -9.02 -15.83
CA ALA A 63 32.31 -9.26 -16.50
C ALA A 63 31.25 -9.71 -15.47
N PRO A 64 30.00 -9.20 -15.53
CA PRO A 64 28.94 -9.60 -14.61
C PRO A 64 28.71 -11.12 -14.56
N HIS A 65 28.87 -11.81 -15.70
CA HIS A 65 28.74 -13.26 -15.79
C HIS A 65 29.78 -13.99 -14.92
N ASP A 66 31.03 -13.53 -14.93
CA ASP A 66 32.10 -14.15 -14.13
C ASP A 66 31.86 -13.92 -12.64
N ILE A 67 31.34 -12.74 -12.28
CA ILE A 67 30.94 -12.43 -10.90
C ILE A 67 29.76 -13.31 -10.47
N ALA A 68 28.77 -13.50 -11.34
CA ALA A 68 27.63 -14.39 -11.09
C ALA A 68 28.10 -15.83 -10.85
N GLN A 69 29.07 -16.32 -11.64
CA GLN A 69 29.67 -17.63 -11.44
C GLN A 69 30.38 -17.73 -10.09
N ILE A 70 31.18 -16.72 -9.71
CA ILE A 70 31.84 -16.67 -8.40
C ILE A 70 30.82 -16.72 -7.26
N ILE A 71 29.69 -16.02 -7.39
CA ILE A 71 28.62 -16.04 -6.39
C ILE A 71 28.05 -17.46 -6.26
N ILE A 72 27.72 -18.11 -7.38
CA ILE A 72 27.18 -19.48 -7.38
C ILE A 72 28.18 -20.48 -6.78
N ASP A 73 29.46 -20.37 -7.11
CA ASP A 73 30.51 -21.27 -6.61
C ASP A 73 30.76 -21.11 -5.10
N ASN A 74 30.36 -19.98 -4.51
CA ASN A 74 30.45 -19.73 -3.07
C ASN A 74 29.11 -19.88 -2.34
N LEU A 75 28.05 -20.29 -3.04
CA LEU A 75 26.72 -20.46 -2.48
C LEU A 75 26.62 -21.79 -1.71
N SER A 76 27.09 -21.80 -0.47
CA SER A 76 27.17 -23.02 0.37
C SER A 76 25.83 -23.70 0.63
N GLN A 77 24.74 -22.93 0.66
CA GLN A 77 23.38 -23.43 0.90
C GLN A 77 22.62 -23.77 -0.40
N ARG A 78 23.30 -23.84 -1.54
CA ARG A 78 22.67 -24.00 -2.86
C ARG A 78 21.68 -25.17 -2.90
N ASP A 79 22.14 -26.36 -2.51
CA ASP A 79 21.34 -27.59 -2.58
C ASP A 79 20.20 -27.64 -1.55
N GLN A 80 20.27 -26.81 -0.51
CA GLN A 80 19.21 -26.71 0.49
C GLN A 80 18.09 -25.77 0.03
N LEU A 81 18.45 -24.67 -0.62
CA LEU A 81 17.53 -23.57 -0.89
C LEU A 81 16.94 -23.59 -2.30
N PHE A 82 17.70 -24.04 -3.30
CA PHE A 82 17.33 -23.90 -4.70
C PHE A 82 17.15 -25.26 -5.38
N ASP A 83 16.09 -25.36 -6.18
CA ASP A 83 15.96 -26.44 -7.18
C ASP A 83 16.76 -26.09 -8.44
N ARG A 84 16.85 -24.80 -8.78
CA ARG A 84 17.60 -24.35 -9.95
C ARG A 84 18.19 -22.96 -9.72
N VAL A 85 19.43 -22.79 -10.16
CA VAL A 85 20.13 -21.50 -10.21
C VAL A 85 20.75 -21.36 -11.58
N GLU A 86 20.36 -20.33 -12.31
CA GLU A 86 20.78 -20.09 -13.69
C GLU A 86 21.41 -18.70 -13.83
N ILE A 87 22.54 -18.63 -14.52
CA ILE A 87 23.13 -17.35 -14.96
C ILE A 87 22.58 -17.05 -16.35
N VAL A 88 21.95 -15.89 -16.49
CA VAL A 88 21.50 -15.37 -17.78
C VAL A 88 22.31 -14.14 -18.14
N ARG A 89 22.73 -14.02 -19.40
CA ARG A 89 23.51 -12.85 -19.86
C ARG A 89 22.76 -11.54 -19.58
N PRO A 90 23.45 -10.46 -19.14
CA PRO A 90 24.89 -10.38 -18.94
C PRO A 90 25.40 -10.93 -17.60
N GLY A 91 24.51 -11.19 -16.62
CA GLY A 91 24.86 -11.70 -15.29
C GLY A 91 23.66 -11.72 -14.32
N PHE A 92 22.44 -11.89 -14.85
CA PHE A 92 21.25 -12.09 -14.04
C PHE A 92 21.31 -13.45 -13.36
N LEU A 93 21.00 -13.50 -12.07
CA LEU A 93 20.83 -14.73 -11.31
C LEU A 93 19.35 -15.05 -11.23
N ASN A 94 18.91 -16.04 -11.99
CA ASN A 94 17.57 -16.60 -11.96
C ASN A 94 17.53 -17.74 -10.93
N LEU A 95 16.64 -17.64 -9.95
CA LEU A 95 16.62 -18.49 -8.76
C LEU A 95 15.24 -19.16 -8.66
N THR A 96 15.22 -20.49 -8.74
CA THR A 96 14.04 -21.31 -8.42
C THR A 96 14.27 -21.93 -7.06
N VAL A 97 13.48 -21.53 -6.07
CA VAL A 97 13.61 -22.03 -4.70
C VAL A 97 12.88 -23.37 -4.54
N LYS A 98 13.34 -24.20 -3.61
CA LYS A 98 12.68 -25.49 -3.37
C LYS A 98 11.26 -25.28 -2.82
N PRO A 99 10.28 -26.12 -3.20
CA PRO A 99 8.93 -26.08 -2.63
C PRO A 99 8.90 -26.11 -1.10
N ALA A 100 9.85 -26.81 -0.47
CA ALA A 100 9.97 -26.87 1.00
C ALA A 100 10.19 -25.48 1.63
N ILE A 101 10.86 -24.56 0.93
CA ILE A 101 11.09 -23.19 1.42
C ILE A 101 9.79 -22.38 1.35
N TRP A 102 8.99 -22.55 0.29
CA TRP A 102 7.66 -21.92 0.21
C TRP A 102 6.70 -22.44 1.28
N GLN A 103 6.78 -23.72 1.65
CA GLN A 103 5.96 -24.28 2.72
C GLN A 103 6.23 -23.64 4.09
N GLU A 104 7.41 -23.05 4.30
CA GLU A 104 7.68 -22.29 5.52
C GLU A 104 6.85 -21.01 5.61
N VAL A 105 6.49 -20.39 4.48
CA VAL A 105 5.59 -19.24 4.45
C VAL A 105 4.20 -19.61 4.96
N LEU A 106 3.71 -20.83 4.67
CA LEU A 106 2.44 -21.29 5.21
C LEU A 106 2.47 -21.39 6.74
N ARG A 107 3.59 -21.85 7.30
CA ARG A 107 3.79 -21.90 8.76
C ARG A 107 3.89 -20.50 9.37
N GLU A 108 4.51 -19.56 8.67
CA GLU A 108 4.57 -18.16 9.08
C GLU A 108 3.17 -17.53 9.11
N ILE A 109 2.37 -17.73 8.05
CA ILE A 109 0.97 -17.29 7.97
C ILE A 109 0.16 -17.89 9.12
N GLU A 110 0.26 -19.20 9.37
CA GLU A 110 -0.45 -19.87 10.46
C GLU A 110 -0.04 -19.32 11.83
N ARG A 111 1.26 -19.13 12.05
CA ARG A 111 1.81 -18.59 13.31
C ARG A 111 1.36 -17.16 13.57
N GLU A 112 1.36 -16.31 12.54
CA GLU A 112 1.04 -14.88 12.68
C GLU A 112 -0.47 -14.61 12.63
N GLY A 113 -1.26 -15.49 12.00
CA GLY A 113 -2.70 -15.38 11.93
C GLY A 113 -3.14 -14.03 11.36
N SER A 114 -3.98 -13.29 12.11
CA SER A 114 -4.46 -11.96 11.71
C SER A 114 -3.38 -10.87 11.67
N ALA A 115 -2.20 -11.15 12.24
CA ALA A 115 -1.06 -10.24 12.19
C ALA A 115 -0.20 -10.42 10.93
N TYR A 116 -0.41 -11.48 10.15
CA TYR A 116 0.37 -11.71 8.94
C TYR A 116 0.24 -10.53 7.96
N GLY A 117 1.38 -10.09 7.42
CA GLY A 117 1.46 -8.94 6.51
C GLY A 117 1.40 -7.57 7.21
N GLN A 118 1.31 -7.52 8.54
CA GLN A 118 1.52 -6.28 9.29
C GLN A 118 3.01 -5.96 9.41
N ALA A 119 3.36 -4.68 9.45
CA ALA A 119 4.74 -4.23 9.55
C ALA A 119 4.85 -2.93 10.36
N GLU A 120 6.03 -2.61 10.88
CA GLU A 120 6.29 -1.38 11.64
C GLU A 120 7.04 -0.32 10.81
N ILE A 121 6.72 -0.22 9.50
CA ILE A 121 7.38 0.72 8.57
C ILE A 121 7.10 2.17 8.98
N GLY A 122 5.87 2.44 9.42
CA GLY A 122 5.41 3.75 9.86
C GLY A 122 6.05 4.23 11.15
N GLN A 123 6.63 3.33 11.97
CA GLN A 123 7.29 3.67 13.23
C GLN A 123 6.44 4.59 14.13
N ARG A 124 5.12 4.36 14.18
CA ARG A 124 4.12 5.18 14.90
C ARG A 124 4.11 6.66 14.49
N ARG A 125 4.59 6.99 13.30
CA ARG A 125 4.41 8.34 12.74
C ARG A 125 2.92 8.60 12.54
N ARG A 126 2.49 9.79 12.95
CA ARG A 126 1.10 10.23 12.79
C ARG A 126 0.82 10.59 11.34
N VAL A 127 -0.32 10.14 10.84
CA VAL A 127 -0.83 10.47 9.50
C VAL A 127 -2.33 10.75 9.59
N LEU A 128 -2.79 11.79 8.91
CA LEU A 128 -4.20 12.09 8.74
C LEU A 128 -4.63 11.67 7.35
N VAL A 129 -5.72 10.91 7.27
CA VAL A 129 -6.36 10.48 6.03
C VAL A 129 -7.75 11.12 6.01
N GLU A 130 -7.87 12.18 5.22
CA GLU A 130 -9.15 12.84 4.96
C GLU A 130 -9.80 12.20 3.73
N TYR A 131 -11.08 11.83 3.83
CA TYR A 131 -11.82 11.26 2.71
C TYR A 131 -13.34 11.51 2.83
N VAL A 132 -14.02 11.35 1.69
CA VAL A 132 -15.43 11.73 1.46
C VAL A 132 -15.67 13.23 1.47
N SER A 133 -15.47 13.90 2.62
CA SER A 133 -15.62 15.35 2.84
C SER A 133 -16.70 16.02 1.98
N ALA A 134 -17.87 15.38 1.91
CA ALA A 134 -18.94 15.86 1.05
C ALA A 134 -19.62 17.04 1.74
N ASN A 135 -19.89 18.10 0.98
CA ASN A 135 -20.64 19.25 1.49
C ASN A 135 -22.00 18.76 2.04
N PRO A 136 -22.42 19.20 3.23
CA PRO A 136 -23.63 18.73 3.90
C PRO A 136 -24.90 19.35 3.31
N THR A 137 -24.95 19.47 1.98
CA THR A 137 -26.04 20.15 1.27
C THR A 137 -26.99 19.22 0.55
N GLY A 138 -26.76 17.91 0.63
CA GLY A 138 -27.61 16.89 0.01
C GLY A 138 -27.27 15.48 0.48
N PRO A 139 -28.09 14.48 0.10
CA PRO A 139 -27.84 13.08 0.42
C PRO A 139 -26.59 12.55 -0.30
N LEU A 140 -25.90 11.59 0.33
CA LEU A 140 -24.77 10.93 -0.28
C LEU A 140 -25.22 9.97 -1.41
N HIS A 141 -24.55 10.04 -2.55
CA HIS A 141 -24.68 9.06 -3.64
C HIS A 141 -23.47 8.13 -3.78
N VAL A 142 -23.55 7.16 -4.71
CA VAL A 142 -22.51 6.15 -4.98
C VAL A 142 -21.10 6.73 -5.21
N GLY A 143 -20.99 7.92 -5.82
CA GLY A 143 -19.71 8.63 -5.96
C GLY A 143 -18.99 8.87 -4.64
N HIS A 144 -19.71 9.24 -3.57
CA HIS A 144 -19.13 9.38 -2.22
C HIS A 144 -18.75 8.01 -1.65
N GLY A 145 -19.53 6.97 -1.93
CA GLY A 145 -19.23 5.60 -1.52
C GLY A 145 -17.89 5.08 -2.07
N ARG A 146 -17.55 5.44 -3.31
CA ARG A 146 -16.22 5.17 -3.87
C ARG A 146 -15.11 5.86 -3.06
N GLY A 147 -15.30 7.14 -2.73
CA GLY A 147 -14.36 7.90 -1.90
C GLY A 147 -14.20 7.29 -0.51
N ALA A 148 -15.31 6.85 0.09
CA ALA A 148 -15.33 6.16 1.37
C ALA A 148 -14.51 4.86 1.34
N ALA A 149 -14.76 4.01 0.34
CA ALA A 149 -14.07 2.73 0.20
C ALA A 149 -12.55 2.90 -0.01
N VAL A 150 -12.15 3.82 -0.87
CA VAL A 150 -10.72 4.08 -1.15
C VAL A 150 -10.02 4.67 0.07
N GLY A 151 -10.61 5.69 0.69
CA GLY A 151 -10.03 6.34 1.87
C GLY A 151 -9.88 5.36 3.04
N GLU A 152 -10.91 4.54 3.29
CA GLU A 152 -10.86 3.53 4.34
C GLU A 152 -9.83 2.43 4.05
N ALA A 153 -9.71 1.98 2.80
CA ALA A 153 -8.68 1.01 2.40
C ALA A 153 -7.26 1.55 2.64
N VAL A 154 -7.02 2.82 2.28
CA VAL A 154 -5.73 3.49 2.52
C VAL A 154 -5.46 3.63 4.02
N ALA A 155 -6.44 4.07 4.81
CA ALA A 155 -6.30 4.22 6.26
C ALA A 155 -6.00 2.87 6.94
N ASN A 156 -6.65 1.78 6.50
CA ASN A 156 -6.40 0.43 7.00
C ASN A 156 -5.01 -0.09 6.61
N MET A 157 -4.58 0.14 5.36
CA MET A 157 -3.24 -0.21 4.91
C MET A 157 -2.15 0.52 5.73
N LEU A 158 -2.30 1.84 5.92
CA LEU A 158 -1.37 2.64 6.72
C LEU A 158 -1.29 2.15 8.17
N LYS A 159 -2.44 1.82 8.78
CA LYS A 159 -2.49 1.24 10.12
C LYS A 159 -1.80 -0.12 10.18
N ALA A 160 -2.02 -0.98 9.18
CA ALA A 160 -1.39 -2.30 9.10
C ALA A 160 0.14 -2.22 8.94
N VAL A 161 0.66 -1.13 8.37
CA VAL A 161 2.11 -0.89 8.26
C VAL A 161 2.66 0.05 9.34
N GLY A 162 1.97 0.21 10.47
CA GLY A 162 2.52 0.77 11.70
C GLY A 162 2.44 2.29 11.83
N TYR A 163 1.56 2.95 11.08
CA TYR A 163 1.25 4.39 11.29
C TYR A 163 0.18 4.58 12.37
N ASP A 164 0.26 5.72 13.06
CA ASP A 164 -0.82 6.21 13.92
C ASP A 164 -1.80 7.03 13.06
N VAL A 165 -2.88 6.38 12.62
CA VAL A 165 -3.78 6.91 11.59
C VAL A 165 -4.98 7.62 12.22
N VAL A 166 -5.11 8.91 11.91
CA VAL A 166 -6.33 9.70 12.14
C VAL A 166 -7.16 9.69 10.86
N ARG A 167 -8.43 9.34 10.97
CA ARG A 167 -9.41 9.44 9.86
C ARG A 167 -10.21 10.71 10.04
N GLU A 168 -10.36 11.47 8.98
CA GLU A 168 -11.12 12.72 9.01
C GLU A 168 -12.18 12.75 7.91
N TYR A 169 -13.37 13.22 8.31
CA TYR A 169 -14.42 13.65 7.41
C TYR A 169 -14.59 15.16 7.63
N TYR A 170 -14.16 15.97 6.68
CA TYR A 170 -14.32 17.41 6.80
C TYR A 170 -15.76 17.81 6.44
N ILE A 171 -16.44 18.46 7.38
CA ILE A 171 -17.77 19.01 7.18
C ILE A 171 -17.64 20.51 6.91
N ASN A 172 -17.92 20.93 5.68
CA ASN A 172 -18.00 22.34 5.34
C ASN A 172 -19.39 22.89 5.64
N ASP A 173 -19.61 23.34 6.88
CA ASP A 173 -20.88 23.88 7.38
C ASP A 173 -21.02 25.41 7.20
N ALA A 174 -20.11 26.03 6.43
CA ALA A 174 -20.10 27.46 6.19
C ALA A 174 -20.23 27.84 4.71
N GLY A 175 -20.43 29.14 4.46
CA GLY A 175 -20.39 29.71 3.12
C GLY A 175 -21.72 29.69 2.36
N ARG A 176 -21.64 30.00 1.06
CA ARG A 176 -22.80 30.28 0.21
C ARG A 176 -23.75 29.09 0.09
N GLN A 177 -23.22 27.88 -0.07
CA GLN A 177 -24.02 26.67 -0.20
C GLN A 177 -24.88 26.41 1.05
N MET A 178 -24.32 26.61 2.25
CA MET A 178 -25.07 26.47 3.49
C MET A 178 -26.13 27.55 3.70
N LYS A 179 -25.84 28.80 3.30
CA LYS A 179 -26.84 29.87 3.29
C LYS A 179 -28.00 29.56 2.35
N LEU A 180 -27.71 29.07 1.13
CA LEU A 180 -28.73 28.66 0.16
C LEU A 180 -29.54 27.47 0.67
N LEU A 181 -28.90 26.48 1.30
CA LEU A 181 -29.58 25.35 1.93
C LEU A 181 -30.56 25.83 3.00
N GLY A 182 -30.09 26.68 3.92
CA GLY A 182 -30.93 27.26 4.98
C GLY A 182 -32.10 28.07 4.42
N ALA A 183 -31.87 28.93 3.43
CA ALA A 183 -32.91 29.71 2.78
C ALA A 183 -33.95 28.82 2.06
N SER A 184 -33.51 27.71 1.46
CA SER A 184 -34.39 26.75 0.78
C SER A 184 -35.28 25.99 1.77
N VAL A 185 -34.70 25.56 2.89
CA VAL A 185 -35.46 24.90 3.98
C VAL A 185 -36.44 25.88 4.62
N TYR A 186 -36.00 27.11 4.92
CA TYR A 186 -36.85 28.16 5.48
C TYR A 186 -38.04 28.49 4.57
N ALA A 187 -37.81 28.61 3.26
CA ALA A 187 -38.89 28.85 2.31
C ALA A 187 -39.92 27.71 2.28
N ARG A 188 -39.48 26.44 2.38
CA ARG A 188 -40.42 25.31 2.52
C ARG A 188 -41.16 25.33 3.86
N TYR A 189 -40.48 25.67 4.94
CA TYR A 189 -41.08 25.77 6.27
C TYR A 189 -42.21 26.82 6.30
N GLU A 190 -41.95 28.03 5.81
CA GLU A 190 -42.96 29.10 5.77
C GLU A 190 -44.16 28.72 4.88
N ALA A 191 -43.91 28.06 3.75
CA ALA A 191 -44.97 27.52 2.90
C ALA A 191 -45.83 26.46 3.61
N LEU A 192 -45.22 25.57 4.40
CA LEU A 192 -45.95 24.60 5.25
C LEU A 192 -46.77 25.29 6.35
N SER A 193 -46.36 26.49 6.78
CA SER A 193 -47.06 27.31 7.78
C SER A 193 -48.08 28.28 7.16
N ASN A 194 -48.47 28.08 5.89
CA ASN A 194 -49.41 28.92 5.14
C ASN A 194 -48.98 30.40 5.02
N ARG A 195 -47.67 30.67 5.02
CA ARG A 195 -47.11 32.01 4.80
C ARG A 195 -46.59 32.14 3.38
N SER A 196 -46.76 33.33 2.79
CA SER A 196 -46.28 33.62 1.44
C SER A 196 -44.80 33.97 1.48
N VAL A 197 -43.96 33.14 0.85
CA VAL A 197 -42.53 33.37 0.71
C VAL A 197 -42.08 32.99 -0.71
N GLU A 198 -41.18 33.79 -1.28
CA GLU A 198 -40.57 33.45 -2.56
C GLU A 198 -39.48 32.40 -2.37
N PHE A 199 -39.49 31.35 -3.19
CA PHE A 199 -38.46 30.32 -3.13
C PHE A 199 -37.15 30.82 -3.77
N PRO A 200 -35.98 30.66 -3.13
CA PRO A 200 -34.73 31.15 -3.70
C PRO A 200 -34.44 30.54 -5.08
N ALA A 201 -34.10 31.38 -6.07
CA ALA A 201 -33.87 30.95 -7.45
C ALA A 201 -32.71 29.93 -7.59
N GLU A 202 -31.66 30.09 -6.79
CA GLU A 202 -30.53 29.14 -6.69
C GLU A 202 -30.67 28.19 -5.49
N GLY A 203 -31.89 28.03 -5.00
CA GLY A 203 -32.18 27.16 -3.87
C GLY A 203 -31.98 25.68 -4.19
N TYR A 204 -31.96 24.87 -3.14
CA TYR A 204 -31.99 23.43 -3.25
C TYR A 204 -33.43 22.96 -3.41
N HIS A 205 -33.71 22.19 -4.47
CA HIS A 205 -35.07 21.76 -4.82
C HIS A 205 -35.37 20.28 -4.55
N GLY A 206 -34.40 19.53 -4.00
CA GLY A 206 -34.58 18.10 -3.75
C GLY A 206 -35.68 17.81 -2.72
N ALA A 207 -36.33 16.64 -2.82
CA ALA A 207 -37.39 16.21 -1.90
C ALA A 207 -36.95 16.24 -0.42
N TYR A 208 -35.67 16.02 -0.15
CA TYR A 208 -35.10 16.10 1.19
C TYR A 208 -35.26 17.48 1.84
N ILE A 209 -35.34 18.57 1.08
CA ILE A 209 -35.53 19.93 1.61
C ILE A 209 -36.90 20.07 2.26
N SER A 210 -37.93 19.52 1.63
CA SER A 210 -39.29 19.52 2.19
C SER A 210 -39.34 18.63 3.43
N ALA A 211 -38.72 17.45 3.37
CA ALA A 211 -38.63 16.55 4.53
C ALA A 211 -37.83 17.14 5.72
N VAL A 212 -36.86 18.03 5.47
CA VAL A 212 -36.17 18.77 6.55
C VAL A 212 -37.08 19.86 7.11
N ALA A 213 -37.77 20.61 6.26
CA ALA A 213 -38.71 21.65 6.69
C ALA A 213 -39.88 21.09 7.51
N GLU A 214 -40.46 19.95 7.12
CA GLU A 214 -41.49 19.23 7.88
C GLU A 214 -40.99 18.83 9.27
N ARG A 215 -39.77 18.30 9.36
CA ARG A 215 -39.13 17.97 10.65
C ARG A 215 -38.93 19.22 11.52
N MET A 216 -38.57 20.34 10.93
CA MET A 216 -38.45 21.61 11.66
C MET A 216 -39.81 22.11 12.16
N GLN A 217 -40.87 22.04 11.36
CA GLN A 217 -42.23 22.42 11.77
C GLN A 217 -42.76 21.53 12.91
N GLN A 218 -42.45 20.23 12.89
CA GLN A 218 -42.79 19.34 14.01
C GLN A 218 -42.12 19.74 15.32
N GLN A 219 -40.91 20.32 15.26
CA GLN A 219 -40.15 20.73 16.45
C GLN A 219 -40.49 22.14 16.93
N LEU A 220 -40.74 23.06 16.00
CA LEU A 220 -40.87 24.50 16.29
C LEU A 220 -42.33 24.99 16.28
N GLY A 221 -43.27 24.19 15.75
CA GLY A 221 -44.64 24.62 15.48
C GLY A 221 -44.78 25.34 14.14
N PRO A 222 -45.99 25.83 13.82
CA PRO A 222 -46.25 26.63 12.62
C PRO A 222 -45.70 28.07 12.71
#